data_AF-A0A2D7X0C9-F1
#
_entry.id   AF-A0A2D7X0C9-F1
#
_cell.length_a   1.000
_cell.length_b   1.000
_cell.length_c   1.000
_cell.angle_alpha   90.00
_cell.angle_beta   90.00
_cell.angle_gamma   90.00
#
_symmetry.space_group_name_H-M   'P 1'
#
loop_
_entity.id
_entity.type
_entity.pdbx_description
1 polymer ?
#
loop_
_entity_poly.entity_id
_entity_poly.type
_entity_poly.pdbx_seq_one_letter_code
_entity_poly.pdbx_strand_id
1 'polypeptide(L)'
;MAKAPESFVYNATLDRVIDGDTFDCVLDLGFDVKLHKQRVRLAGIDTPESRTRDKAEKVLGLAAKERLKELCVGTFQVKSLGKGKYGRILGIPYTEDGKDICQILIKEGHAVEYDGGKKTKVWGDY
;
A
#
# COMPACT_ATOMS: atom_id res chain seq x y z
N MET A 1 -17.55 12.92 23.92
CA MET A 1 -17.79 11.48 23.77
C MET A 1 -16.47 10.85 23.30
N ALA A 2 -15.97 9.82 23.97
CA ALA A 2 -14.75 9.14 23.51
C ALA A 2 -15.04 8.44 22.17
N LYS A 3 -14.17 8.65 21.17
CA LYS A 3 -14.28 7.97 19.88
C LYS A 3 -14.17 6.46 20.14
N ALA A 4 -15.09 5.67 19.59
CA ALA A 4 -15.00 4.21 19.67
C ALA A 4 -13.63 3.77 19.10
N PRO A 5 -12.99 2.73 19.67
CA PRO A 5 -11.72 2.24 19.13
C PRO A 5 -11.93 1.82 17.68
N GLU A 6 -11.10 2.33 16.78
CA GLU A 6 -11.16 1.92 15.38
C GLU A 6 -10.62 0.49 15.25
N SER A 7 -11.51 -0.43 14.88
CA SER A 7 -11.16 -1.84 14.74
C SER A 7 -10.17 -2.03 13.59
N PHE A 8 -9.18 -2.91 13.82
CA PHE A 8 -8.24 -3.40 12.81
C PHE A 8 -7.26 -2.37 12.23
N VAL A 9 -7.00 -1.28 12.96
CA VAL A 9 -5.93 -0.31 12.64
C VAL A 9 -4.72 -0.62 13.51
N TYR A 10 -3.56 -0.78 12.88
CA TYR A 10 -2.31 -1.14 13.56
C TYR A 10 -1.19 -0.18 13.19
N ASN A 11 -0.34 0.17 14.16
CA ASN A 11 0.89 0.88 13.86
C ASN A 11 1.83 -0.06 13.09
N ALA A 12 2.57 0.51 12.15
CA ALA A 12 3.43 -0.22 11.24
C ALA A 12 4.75 0.52 11.01
N THR A 13 5.81 -0.26 10.81
CA THR A 13 7.11 0.23 10.35
C THR A 13 7.47 -0.46 9.05
N LEU A 14 7.95 0.31 8.07
CA LEU A 14 8.26 -0.19 6.74
C LEU A 14 9.51 -1.08 6.80
N ASP A 15 9.42 -2.30 6.25
CA ASP A 15 10.59 -3.16 6.04
C ASP A 15 11.14 -2.93 4.62
N ARG A 16 10.27 -3.09 3.61
CA ARG A 16 10.61 -2.80 2.21
C ARG A 16 9.38 -2.61 1.34
N VAL A 17 9.54 -1.84 0.27
CA VAL A 17 8.54 -1.78 -0.80
C VAL A 17 8.84 -2.84 -1.86
N ILE A 18 7.85 -3.66 -2.18
CA ILE A 18 7.95 -4.71 -3.21
C ILE A 18 7.64 -4.11 -4.57
N ASP A 19 6.49 -3.46 -4.69
CA ASP A 19 5.98 -2.79 -5.89
C ASP A 19 5.14 -1.57 -5.50
N GLY A 20 4.67 -0.77 -6.47
CA GLY A 20 3.90 0.46 -6.22
C GLY A 20 2.63 0.28 -5.38
N ASP A 21 2.09 -0.94 -5.29
CA ASP A 21 0.89 -1.29 -4.52
C ASP A 21 1.13 -2.33 -3.42
N THR A 22 2.39 -2.70 -3.15
CA THR A 22 2.70 -3.82 -2.26
C THR A 22 3.97 -3.56 -1.46
N PHE A 23 3.89 -3.70 -0.13
CA PHE A 23 5.03 -3.58 0.78
C PHE A 23 5.05 -4.68 1.84
N ASP A 24 6.24 -4.93 2.40
CA ASP A 24 6.43 -5.72 3.61
C ASP A 24 6.65 -4.76 4.80
N CYS A 25 6.04 -5.04 5.95
CA CYS A 25 6.14 -4.22 7.16
C CYS A 25 6.23 -5.07 8.44
N VAL A 26 6.53 -4.39 9.54
CA VAL A 26 6.33 -4.88 10.90
C VAL A 26 5.04 -4.27 11.43
N LEU A 27 4.09 -5.08 11.88
CA LEU A 27 2.85 -4.63 12.53
C LEU A 27 2.99 -4.72 14.05
N ASP A 28 2.65 -3.65 14.74
CA ASP A 28 2.58 -3.62 16.21
C ASP A 28 1.14 -3.89 16.67
N LEU A 29 0.95 -4.97 17.42
CA LEU A 29 -0.36 -5.39 17.94
C LEU A 29 -0.58 -4.92 19.39
N GLY A 30 0.34 -4.13 19.94
CA GLY A 30 0.41 -3.82 21.36
C GLY A 30 0.93 -4.98 22.20
N PHE A 31 0.98 -4.79 23.51
CA PHE A 31 1.43 -5.81 24.48
C PHE A 31 2.82 -6.40 24.18
N ASP A 32 3.71 -5.61 23.57
CA ASP A 32 5.03 -6.03 23.09
C ASP A 32 4.99 -7.17 22.04
N VAL A 33 3.87 -7.31 21.33
CA VAL A 33 3.67 -8.30 20.26
C VAL A 33 3.82 -7.64 18.90
N LYS A 34 4.84 -8.07 18.15
CA LYS A 34 5.11 -7.58 16.78
C LYS A 34 5.05 -8.71 15.77
N LEU A 35 4.36 -8.48 14.65
CA LEU A 35 4.37 -9.37 13.50
C LEU A 35 5.32 -8.83 12.44
N HIS A 36 6.41 -9.55 12.19
CA HIS A 36 7.42 -9.16 11.21
C HIS A 36 7.11 -9.69 9.81
N LYS A 37 7.64 -9.01 8.78
CA LYS A 37 7.58 -9.43 7.36
C LYS A 37 6.15 -9.67 6.86
N GLN A 38 5.21 -8.85 7.33
CA GLN A 38 3.82 -8.93 6.90
C GLN A 38 3.66 -8.22 5.57
N ARG A 39 3.21 -8.98 4.56
CA ARG A 39 2.97 -8.46 3.21
C ARG A 39 1.59 -7.84 3.13
N VAL A 40 1.55 -6.55 2.82
CA VAL A 40 0.34 -5.76 2.61
C VAL A 40 0.23 -5.41 1.14
N ARG A 41 -0.94 -5.69 0.55
CA ARG A 41 -1.36 -5.19 -0.76
C ARG A 41 -2.35 -4.05 -0.54
N LEU A 42 -2.11 -2.94 -1.21
CA LEU A 42 -2.99 -1.77 -1.15
C LEU A 42 -4.37 -2.12 -1.69
N ALA A 43 -5.39 -1.77 -0.91
CA ALA A 43 -6.77 -2.01 -1.27
C ALA A 43 -7.29 -0.92 -2.21
N GLY A 44 -8.10 -1.31 -3.20
CA GLY A 44 -8.82 -0.38 -4.07
C GLY A 44 -7.97 0.32 -5.12
N ILE A 45 -6.69 -0.03 -5.26
CA ILE A 45 -5.80 0.59 -6.26
C ILE A 45 -4.96 -0.45 -7.02
N ASP A 46 -4.51 -0.08 -8.21
CA ASP A 46 -3.50 -0.81 -8.99
C ASP A 46 -2.42 0.18 -9.47
N THR A 47 -1.17 -0.26 -9.44
CA THR A 47 -0.02 0.54 -9.91
C THR A 47 0.64 -0.09 -11.14
N PRO A 48 1.36 0.69 -11.96
CA PRO A 48 2.23 0.14 -13.00
C PRO A 48 3.24 -0.84 -12.41
N GLU A 49 3.48 -1.96 -13.09
CA GLU A 49 4.35 -3.03 -12.59
C GLU A 49 5.83 -2.64 -12.74
N SER A 50 6.57 -2.58 -11.64
CA SER A 50 8.01 -2.27 -11.69
C SER A 50 8.87 -3.41 -12.24
N ARG A 51 8.34 -4.64 -12.30
CA ARG A 51 9.04 -5.85 -12.77
C ARG A 51 8.57 -6.32 -14.14
N THR A 52 8.42 -5.40 -15.08
CA THR A 52 8.02 -5.65 -16.47
C THR A 52 9.19 -5.51 -17.46
N ARG A 53 9.02 -6.07 -18.67
CA ARG A 53 9.94 -5.87 -19.81
C ARG A 53 9.68 -4.55 -20.55
N ASP A 54 8.50 -3.99 -20.37
CA ASP A 54 8.12 -2.70 -20.93
C ASP A 54 8.87 -1.58 -20.20
N LYS A 55 9.72 -0.85 -20.93
CA LYS A 55 10.56 0.20 -20.32
C LYS A 55 9.72 1.38 -19.83
N ALA A 56 8.63 1.73 -20.51
CA ALA A 56 7.81 2.87 -20.14
C ALA A 56 7.01 2.56 -18.86
N GLU A 57 6.33 1.41 -18.82
CA GLU A 57 5.61 0.95 -17.62
C GLU A 57 6.55 0.78 -16.43
N LYS A 58 7.77 0.26 -16.66
CA LYS A 58 8.77 0.10 -15.60
C LYS A 58 9.18 1.42 -14.95
N VAL A 59 9.35 2.49 -15.73
CA VAL A 59 9.70 3.82 -15.19
C VAL A 59 8.59 4.33 -14.26
N LEU A 60 7.33 4.19 -14.67
CA LEU A 60 6.18 4.59 -13.84
C LEU A 60 6.06 3.72 -12.58
N GLY A 61 6.28 2.41 -12.70
CA GLY A 61 6.21 1.48 -11.57
C GLY A 61 7.32 1.75 -10.54
N LEU A 62 8.52 2.12 -10.98
CA LEU A 62 9.60 2.55 -10.10
C LEU A 62 9.27 3.89 -9.42
N ALA A 63 8.65 4.84 -10.13
CA ALA A 63 8.22 6.10 -9.53
C ALA A 63 7.14 5.87 -8.45
N ALA A 64 6.12 5.04 -8.73
CA ALA A 64 5.09 4.67 -7.76
C ALA A 64 5.69 3.98 -6.53
N LYS A 65 6.66 3.08 -6.73
CA LYS A 65 7.38 2.39 -5.67
C LYS A 65 8.17 3.34 -4.77
N GLU A 66 8.93 4.27 -5.36
CA GLU A 66 9.68 5.27 -4.59
C GLU A 66 8.72 6.20 -3.84
N ARG A 67 7.62 6.61 -4.46
CA ARG A 67 6.63 7.45 -3.79
C ARG A 67 5.97 6.76 -2.61
N LEU A 68 5.59 5.49 -2.75
CA LEU A 68 5.05 4.70 -1.64
C LEU A 68 6.07 4.60 -0.48
N LYS A 69 7.36 4.47 -0.79
CA LYS A 69 8.43 4.46 0.22
C LYS A 69 8.51 5.78 0.99
N GLU A 70 8.41 6.91 0.31
CA GLU A 70 8.39 8.25 0.93
C GLU A 70 7.17 8.46 1.84
N LEU A 71 6.00 7.97 1.42
CA LEU A 71 4.76 8.11 2.19
C LEU A 71 4.73 7.20 3.43
N CYS A 72 5.45 6.08 3.39
CA CYS A 72 5.57 5.12 4.50
C CYS A 72 6.85 5.35 5.34
N VAL A 73 7.40 6.57 5.38
CA VAL A 73 8.54 6.92 6.24
C VAL A 73 8.12 6.94 7.70
N GLY A 74 8.98 6.39 8.57
CA GLY A 74 8.75 6.39 10.01
C GLY A 74 7.66 5.39 10.43
N THR A 75 6.84 5.81 11.39
CA THR A 75 5.69 5.03 11.84
C THR A 75 4.47 5.48 11.05
N PHE A 76 3.76 4.52 10.47
CA PHE A 76 2.49 4.75 9.78
C PHE A 76 1.44 3.78 10.29
N GLN A 77 0.19 3.93 9.87
CA GLN A 77 -0.89 3.05 10.28
C GLN A 77 -1.37 2.20 9.11
N VAL A 78 -1.80 0.96 9.39
CA VAL A 78 -2.43 0.09 8.41
C VAL A 78 -3.78 -0.35 8.92
N LYS A 79 -4.84 -0.01 8.18
CA LYS A 79 -6.17 -0.59 8.37
C LYS A 79 -6.27 -1.89 7.59
N SER A 80 -6.44 -2.99 8.30
CA SER A 80 -6.64 -4.31 7.70
C SER A 80 -8.09 -4.49 7.24
N LEU A 81 -8.26 -4.93 5.99
CA LEU A 81 -9.55 -5.32 5.40
C LEU A 81 -9.70 -6.85 5.30
N GLY A 82 -8.80 -7.59 5.94
CA GLY A 82 -8.74 -9.05 5.89
C GLY A 82 -7.61 -9.57 5.01
N LYS A 83 -7.68 -10.87 4.68
CA LYS A 83 -6.67 -11.54 3.86
C LYS A 83 -7.18 -11.77 2.44
N GLY A 84 -6.38 -11.37 1.47
CA GLY A 84 -6.61 -11.66 0.06
C GLY A 84 -6.23 -13.09 -0.32
N LYS A 85 -6.38 -13.39 -1.62
CA LYS A 85 -5.88 -14.62 -2.24
C LYS A 85 -4.39 -14.77 -1.93
N TYR A 86 -3.96 -15.95 -1.50
CA TYR A 86 -2.58 -16.27 -1.08
C TYR A 86 -2.13 -15.72 0.28
N GLY A 87 -3.06 -15.29 1.14
CA GLY A 87 -2.77 -14.97 2.54
C GLY A 87 -2.11 -13.61 2.80
N ARG A 88 -2.00 -12.76 1.76
CA ARG A 88 -1.54 -11.37 1.89
C ARG A 88 -2.61 -10.53 2.60
N ILE A 89 -2.19 -9.55 3.39
CA ILE A 89 -3.12 -8.60 4.00
C ILE A 89 -3.60 -7.66 2.90
N LEU A 90 -4.91 -7.48 2.78
CA LEU A 90 -5.49 -6.38 2.02
C LEU A 90 -5.63 -5.20 2.98
N GLY A 91 -5.01 -4.06 2.69
CA GLY A 91 -4.96 -2.96 3.65
C GLY A 91 -4.92 -1.58 3.04
N ILE A 92 -5.33 -0.60 3.84
CA ILE A 92 -5.24 0.82 3.53
C ILE A 92 -4.25 1.44 4.51
N PRO A 93 -3.07 1.90 4.05
CA PRO A 93 -2.13 2.58 4.90
C PRO A 93 -2.45 4.07 5.01
N TYR A 94 -2.17 4.62 6.17
CA TYR A 94 -2.31 6.02 6.50
C TYR A 94 -0.98 6.56 7.01
N THR A 95 -0.60 7.74 6.53
CA THR A 95 0.54 8.49 7.09
C THR A 95 0.36 8.73 8.59
N GLU A 96 1.43 9.12 9.29
CA GLU A 96 1.38 9.48 10.72
C GLU A 96 0.31 10.55 11.01
N ASP A 97 0.11 11.49 10.07
CA ASP A 97 -0.93 12.54 10.14
C ASP A 97 -2.36 12.05 9.79
N GLY A 98 -2.54 10.75 9.54
CA GLY A 98 -3.85 10.16 9.22
C GLY A 98 -4.32 10.34 7.77
N LYS A 99 -3.44 10.74 6.84
CA LYS A 99 -3.80 10.85 5.40
C LYS A 99 -3.73 9.48 4.71
N ASP A 100 -4.77 9.16 3.94
CA ASP A 100 -4.88 7.94 3.13
C ASP A 100 -3.84 7.91 2.00
N ILE A 101 -2.91 6.95 2.05
CA ILE A 101 -1.80 6.83 1.11
C ILE A 101 -2.28 6.31 -0.26
N CYS A 102 -3.30 5.46 -0.31
CA CYS A 102 -3.87 5.00 -1.58
C CYS A 102 -4.43 6.18 -2.38
N GLN A 103 -5.15 7.08 -1.70
CA GLN A 103 -5.70 8.28 -2.32
C GLN A 103 -4.63 9.27 -2.77
N ILE A 104 -3.53 9.39 -2.03
CA ILE A 104 -2.38 10.21 -2.45
C ILE A 104 -1.77 9.66 -3.74
N LEU A 105 -1.52 8.35 -3.81
CA LEU A 105 -0.96 7.71 -5.01
C LEU A 105 -1.84 7.89 -6.25
N ILE A 106 -3.17 7.80 -6.10
CA ILE A 106 -4.11 8.06 -7.21
C ILE A 106 -4.02 9.53 -7.65
N LYS A 107 -4.11 10.46 -6.70
CA LYS A 107 -4.10 11.91 -6.99
C LYS A 107 -2.81 12.37 -7.66
N GLU A 108 -1.69 11.75 -7.32
CA GLU A 108 -0.38 12.04 -7.89
C GLU A 108 -0.12 11.28 -9.21
N GLY A 109 -1.07 10.45 -9.67
CA GLY A 109 -0.94 9.72 -10.94
C GLY A 109 -0.05 8.48 -10.88
N HIS A 110 0.26 7.98 -9.68
CA HIS A 110 1.04 6.76 -9.48
C HIS A 110 0.19 5.48 -9.49
N ALA A 111 -1.13 5.61 -9.32
CA ALA A 111 -2.07 4.50 -9.24
C ALA A 111 -3.42 4.85 -9.89
N VAL A 112 -4.24 3.84 -10.16
CA VAL A 112 -5.66 3.99 -10.49
C VAL A 112 -6.54 3.18 -9.56
N GLU A 113 -7.81 3.59 -9.46
CA GLU A 113 -8.83 2.81 -8.76
C GLU A 113 -9.01 1.43 -9.39
N TYR A 114 -9.12 0.42 -8.52
CA TYR A 114 -9.24 -0.97 -8.93
C TYR A 114 -10.11 -1.78 -7.96
N ASP A 115 -11.20 -2.31 -8.49
CA ASP A 115 -12.25 -2.97 -7.70
C ASP A 115 -12.08 -4.50 -7.64
N GLY A 116 -10.94 -5.04 -8.09
CA GLY A 116 -10.73 -6.49 -8.19
C GLY A 116 -11.22 -7.13 -9.48
N GLY A 117 -11.72 -6.33 -10.44
CA GLY A 117 -12.16 -6.77 -11.76
C GLY A 117 -11.02 -7.02 -12.76
N LYS A 118 -11.30 -6.89 -14.05
CA LYS A 118 -10.26 -6.97 -15.08
C LYS A 118 -9.38 -5.71 -14.97
N LYS A 119 -8.06 -5.89 -14.85
CA LYS A 119 -7.11 -4.78 -14.88
C LYS A 119 -7.25 -4.02 -16.20
N THR A 120 -7.64 -2.76 -16.13
CA THR A 120 -7.55 -1.84 -17.26
C THR A 120 -6.20 -1.16 -17.17
N LYS A 121 -5.22 -1.59 -17.98
CA LYS A 121 -3.99 -0.83 -18.12
C LYS A 121 -4.34 0.50 -18.77
N VAL A 122 -4.23 1.59 -18.02
CA VAL A 122 -4.44 2.96 -18.56
C VAL A 122 -3.12 3.71 -18.75
N TRP A 123 -1.99 3.06 -18.44
CA TRP A 123 -0.65 3.58 -18.63
C TRP A 123 -0.01 2.83 -19.80
N GLY A 124 0.53 3.57 -20.78
CA GLY A 124 1.17 2.95 -21.95
C GLY A 124 0.80 3.50 -23.33
N ASP A 125 -0.10 4.49 -23.44
CA ASP A 125 -0.31 5.21 -24.71
C ASP A 125 0.86 6.19 -24.92
N TYR A 126 2.03 5.65 -25.28
CA TYR A 126 3.26 6.39 -25.58
C TYR A 126 3.66 6.24 -27.04
#